data_AF-A0AAD0KUT7-F1
#
_entry.id   AF-A0AAD0KUT7-F1
#
_cell.length_a   1.000
_cell.length_b   1.000
_cell.length_c   1.000
_cell.angle_alpha   90.00
_cell.angle_beta   90.00
_cell.angle_gamma   90.00
#
_symmetry.space_group_name_H-M   'P 1'
#
loop_
_entity.id
_entity.type
_entity.pdbx_description
1 polymer ?
#
loop_
_entity_poly.entity_id
_entity_poly.type
_entity_poly.pdbx_seq_one_letter_code
_entity_poly.pdbx_strand_id
1 'polypeptide(L)'
;MSKRKIISSLFLSATVLGGLLFTQTPTVKAIASEGVEIISPKSESAPIFSPGELIQETNYNDLVQKSVSIEDFSTNSNNEFTWKVKFDPTHWNFTNDKGGYYFIIPEGLKLKSITDQTGKNLLEQFPKDVSDSNNNSDSKYRLFKKESNASGDRNFESQWGWSAGRVGSGQVNQWKDRNLFSEIYYIDKPGHSGPVTYQLSAEVTNPQNTNTSFPLVAVMKNYYAKTWYLGEPASLAGREVTIEPRQTN
;
A
#
# COMPACT_ATOMS: atom_id res chain seq x y z
N MET A 1 15.23 69.72 3.85
CA MET A 1 13.81 69.36 4.07
C MET A 1 13.75 67.93 4.58
N SER A 2 13.16 67.69 5.74
CA SER A 2 12.24 66.55 6.01
C SER A 2 11.72 66.70 7.45
N LYS A 3 10.40 66.82 7.59
CA LYS A 3 9.70 67.09 8.86
C LYS A 3 9.17 65.77 9.46
N ARG A 4 9.26 65.65 10.79
CA ARG A 4 8.66 64.59 11.64
C ARG A 4 7.13 64.69 11.74
N LYS A 5 6.46 63.59 12.11
CA LYS A 5 5.34 63.41 13.10
C LYS A 5 4.87 61.92 13.04
N ILE A 6 4.98 61.07 14.07
CA ILE A 6 4.28 60.90 15.38
C ILE A 6 2.86 60.27 15.29
N ILE A 7 2.79 58.98 15.70
CA ILE A 7 1.90 58.24 16.64
C ILE A 7 0.37 58.51 16.64
N SER A 8 -0.45 57.45 16.58
CA SER A 8 -1.40 57.04 17.66
C SER A 8 -2.20 55.78 17.34
N SER A 9 -2.14 54.84 18.28
CA SER A 9 -3.06 53.72 18.49
C SER A 9 -4.39 54.22 19.08
N LEU A 10 -5.53 53.65 18.65
CA LEU A 10 -6.79 53.78 19.38
C LEU A 10 -7.39 52.39 19.63
N PHE A 11 -7.45 52.01 20.91
CA PHE A 11 -8.32 50.96 21.42
C PHE A 11 -9.76 51.50 21.49
N LEU A 12 -10.77 50.67 21.17
CA LEU A 12 -12.14 50.89 21.62
C LEU A 12 -12.65 49.66 22.37
N SER A 13 -13.07 49.91 23.61
CA SER A 13 -13.59 48.98 24.60
C SER A 13 -14.99 48.46 24.26
N ALA A 14 -15.29 47.23 24.66
CA ALA A 14 -16.63 46.64 24.63
C ALA A 14 -17.29 46.68 26.02
N THR A 15 -18.54 47.15 26.07
CA THR A 15 -19.68 46.84 27.00
C THR A 15 -20.76 47.91 26.71
N VAL A 16 -22.08 47.67 26.60
CA VAL A 16 -23.06 46.95 27.44
C VAL A 16 -24.34 46.64 26.61
N LEU A 17 -24.92 45.46 26.84
CA LEU A 17 -26.34 45.09 26.99
C LEU A 17 -27.48 45.94 26.35
N GLY A 18 -28.39 45.25 25.66
CA GLY A 18 -29.83 45.54 25.65
C GLY A 18 -30.38 46.26 24.42
N GLY A 19 -31.26 45.59 23.68
CA GLY A 19 -32.15 46.24 22.71
C GLY A 19 -32.26 45.49 21.39
N LEU A 20 -33.30 44.67 21.28
CA LEU A 20 -33.75 44.12 20.01
C LEU A 20 -34.24 45.29 19.13
N LEU A 21 -33.51 45.62 18.06
CA LEU A 21 -33.96 46.56 17.04
C LEU A 21 -33.92 45.87 15.69
N PHE A 22 -35.12 45.58 15.15
CA PHE A 22 -35.30 45.17 13.77
C PHE A 22 -35.07 46.38 12.87
N THR A 23 -33.97 46.38 12.12
CA THR A 23 -33.76 47.32 11.01
C THR A 23 -33.76 46.54 9.70
N GLN A 24 -34.63 46.97 8.79
CA GLN A 24 -34.83 46.40 7.46
C GLN A 24 -33.51 46.36 6.68
N THR A 25 -33.19 45.20 6.09
CA THR A 25 -32.05 45.06 5.17
C THR A 25 -32.29 45.86 3.90
N PRO A 26 -31.36 46.74 3.47
CA PRO A 26 -31.44 47.32 2.15
C PRO A 26 -31.18 46.25 1.09
N THR A 27 -32.10 46.11 0.14
CA THR A 27 -31.91 45.29 -1.07
C THR A 27 -30.80 45.91 -1.91
N VAL A 28 -29.62 45.29 -1.91
CA VAL A 28 -28.55 45.65 -2.85
C VAL A 28 -28.89 45.04 -4.20
N LYS A 29 -29.16 45.88 -5.20
CA LYS A 29 -29.13 45.45 -6.61
C LYS A 29 -27.69 45.06 -6.94
N ALA A 30 -27.47 43.80 -7.29
CA ALA A 30 -26.20 43.33 -7.82
C ALA A 30 -25.90 44.10 -9.12
N ILE A 31 -24.83 44.89 -9.11
CA ILE A 31 -24.20 45.38 -10.32
C ILE A 31 -23.38 44.21 -10.85
N ALA A 32 -23.77 43.67 -12.01
CA ALA A 32 -22.98 42.67 -12.71
C ALA A 32 -21.64 43.31 -13.11
N SER A 33 -20.58 42.95 -12.38
CA SER A 33 -19.21 43.25 -12.80
C SER A 33 -18.82 42.18 -13.81
N GLU A 34 -18.37 42.63 -14.98
CA GLU A 34 -17.84 41.82 -16.06
C GLU A 34 -16.69 40.92 -15.55
N GLY A 35 -16.59 39.75 -16.20
CA GLY A 35 -15.90 38.55 -15.72
C GLY A 35 -14.49 38.77 -15.20
N VAL A 36 -14.31 38.47 -13.92
CA VAL A 36 -13.06 37.91 -13.43
C VAL A 36 -13.24 36.40 -13.50
N GLU A 37 -12.60 35.78 -14.49
CA GLU A 37 -12.44 34.34 -14.56
C GLU A 37 -11.65 33.92 -13.32
N ILE A 38 -12.36 33.47 -12.29
CA ILE A 38 -11.73 32.75 -11.18
C ILE A 38 -11.22 31.47 -11.84
N ILE A 39 -9.94 31.46 -12.19
CA ILE A 39 -9.22 30.23 -12.53
C ILE A 39 -9.29 29.38 -11.26
N SER A 40 -10.35 28.57 -11.17
CA SER A 40 -10.41 27.50 -10.20
C SER A 40 -9.13 26.70 -10.38
N PRO A 41 -8.38 26.38 -9.32
CA PRO A 41 -7.24 25.49 -9.48
C PRO A 41 -7.76 24.26 -10.21
N LYS A 42 -7.20 23.99 -11.40
CA LYS A 42 -7.53 22.82 -12.22
C LYS A 42 -7.53 21.65 -11.25
N SER A 43 -8.72 21.10 -10.99
CA SER A 43 -8.86 19.92 -10.16
C SER A 43 -8.02 18.84 -10.83
N GLU A 44 -6.81 18.60 -10.33
CA GLU A 44 -5.98 17.52 -10.84
C GLU A 44 -6.76 16.24 -10.58
N SER A 45 -7.23 15.60 -11.64
CA SER A 45 -7.86 14.29 -11.55
C SER A 45 -6.85 13.34 -10.93
N ALA A 46 -7.28 12.56 -9.93
CA ALA A 46 -6.45 11.55 -9.31
C ALA A 46 -5.87 10.59 -10.37
N PRO A 47 -4.64 10.07 -10.17
CA PRO A 47 -4.05 9.12 -11.09
C PRO A 47 -4.93 7.87 -11.22
N ILE A 48 -5.09 7.38 -12.46
CA ILE A 48 -5.73 6.09 -12.72
C ILE A 48 -4.64 5.03 -12.63
N PHE A 49 -4.93 3.96 -11.88
CA PHE A 49 -4.05 2.82 -11.71
C PHE A 49 -4.59 1.63 -12.49
N SER A 50 -3.78 1.11 -13.39
CA SER A 50 -4.19 0.04 -14.31
C SER A 50 -3.39 -1.23 -14.04
N PRO A 51 -4.03 -2.32 -13.58
CA PRO A 51 -3.35 -3.57 -13.31
C PRO A 51 -3.12 -4.35 -14.61
N GLY A 52 -1.88 -4.82 -14.81
CA GLY A 52 -1.49 -5.70 -15.90
C GLY A 52 -1.96 -7.14 -15.74
N GLU A 53 -1.34 -8.04 -16.48
CA GLU A 53 -1.65 -9.48 -16.45
C GLU A 53 -1.32 -10.12 -15.10
N LEU A 54 -2.16 -11.07 -14.69
CA LEU A 54 -1.94 -11.86 -13.49
C LEU A 54 -0.94 -12.99 -13.80
N ILE A 55 0.15 -13.03 -13.05
CA ILE A 55 1.15 -14.10 -13.08
C ILE A 55 0.89 -15.03 -11.90
N GLN A 56 0.88 -16.34 -12.15
CA GLN A 56 0.75 -17.36 -11.10
C GLN A 56 1.77 -18.47 -11.34
N GLU A 57 2.66 -18.67 -10.38
CA GLU A 57 3.79 -19.59 -10.50
C GLU A 57 3.89 -20.46 -9.25
N THR A 58 4.42 -21.67 -9.40
CA THR A 58 4.71 -22.58 -8.29
C THR A 58 5.91 -23.45 -8.61
N ASN A 59 6.60 -23.89 -7.57
CA ASN A 59 7.71 -24.84 -7.68
C ASN A 59 7.33 -26.28 -7.30
N TYR A 60 6.02 -26.56 -7.15
CA TYR A 60 5.52 -27.83 -6.63
C TYR A 60 4.70 -28.64 -7.64
N ASN A 61 3.41 -28.32 -7.82
CA ASN A 61 2.52 -28.99 -8.78
C ASN A 61 1.31 -28.12 -9.14
N ASP A 62 0.60 -28.51 -10.19
CA ASP A 62 -0.51 -27.73 -10.78
C ASP A 62 -1.68 -27.47 -9.81
N LEU A 63 -1.89 -28.35 -8.81
CA LEU A 63 -2.97 -28.18 -7.83
C LEU A 63 -2.79 -26.93 -6.97
N VAL A 64 -1.55 -26.49 -6.78
CA VAL A 64 -1.22 -25.34 -5.92
C VAL A 64 -0.77 -24.11 -6.70
N GLN A 65 -0.68 -24.19 -8.03
CA GLN A 65 -0.20 -23.07 -8.87
C GLN A 65 -1.09 -21.83 -8.73
N LYS A 66 -2.41 -22.04 -8.70
CA LYS A 66 -3.40 -20.97 -8.65
C LYS A 66 -3.80 -20.57 -7.24
N SER A 67 -3.10 -21.08 -6.21
CA SER A 67 -3.48 -20.87 -4.82
C SER A 67 -3.21 -19.44 -4.31
N VAL A 68 -2.54 -18.59 -5.07
CA VAL A 68 -2.37 -17.18 -4.73
C VAL A 68 -2.89 -16.35 -5.90
N SER A 69 -3.71 -15.32 -5.65
CA SER A 69 -4.14 -14.36 -6.69
C SER A 69 -4.08 -12.92 -6.20
N ILE A 70 -3.95 -11.98 -7.14
CA ILE A 70 -3.98 -10.53 -6.91
C ILE A 70 -5.06 -9.92 -7.83
N GLU A 71 -6.09 -9.33 -7.24
CA GLU A 71 -7.31 -8.89 -7.95
C GLU A 71 -8.03 -7.74 -7.23
N ASP A 72 -9.22 -7.37 -7.71
CA ASP A 72 -10.10 -6.35 -7.12
C ASP A 72 -9.41 -5.01 -6.84
N PHE A 73 -8.84 -4.41 -7.90
CA PHE A 73 -8.21 -3.11 -7.82
C PHE A 73 -9.23 -1.98 -7.73
N SER A 74 -8.99 -1.02 -6.85
CA SER A 74 -9.75 0.23 -6.83
C SER A 74 -8.85 1.41 -6.49
N THR A 75 -9.21 2.59 -6.97
CA THR A 75 -8.41 3.81 -6.81
C THR A 75 -9.21 4.84 -6.04
N ASN A 76 -8.55 5.67 -5.24
CA ASN A 76 -9.17 6.80 -4.59
C ASN A 76 -8.52 8.13 -5.03
N SER A 77 -9.08 9.25 -4.57
CA SER A 77 -8.63 10.58 -4.96
C SER A 77 -7.24 10.97 -4.46
N ASN A 78 -6.59 10.15 -3.62
CA ASN A 78 -5.43 10.54 -2.80
C ASN A 78 -4.12 9.90 -3.27
N ASN A 79 -3.99 9.53 -4.55
CA ASN A 79 -2.85 8.74 -5.07
C ASN A 79 -2.69 7.38 -4.37
N GLU A 80 -3.78 6.87 -3.81
CA GLU A 80 -3.81 5.55 -3.19
C GLU A 80 -4.65 4.62 -4.06
N PHE A 81 -4.27 3.36 -4.01
CA PHE A 81 -5.07 2.29 -4.58
C PHE A 81 -5.13 1.14 -3.59
N THR A 82 -6.17 0.32 -3.76
CA THR A 82 -6.37 -0.91 -3.02
C THR A 82 -6.34 -2.08 -3.98
N TRP A 83 -5.96 -3.23 -3.44
CA TRP A 83 -6.04 -4.50 -4.13
C TRP A 83 -6.32 -5.60 -3.12
N LYS A 84 -6.81 -6.74 -3.60
CA LYS A 84 -7.00 -7.94 -2.79
C LYS A 84 -5.98 -9.00 -3.17
N VAL A 85 -5.47 -9.66 -2.14
CA VAL A 85 -4.65 -10.85 -2.23
C VAL A 85 -5.46 -12.00 -1.69
N LYS A 86 -5.66 -13.03 -2.51
CA LYS A 86 -6.33 -14.27 -2.09
C LYS A 86 -5.30 -15.36 -1.90
N PHE A 87 -5.44 -16.11 -0.81
CA PHE A 87 -4.70 -17.33 -0.54
C PHE A 87 -5.69 -18.49 -0.41
N ASP A 88 -5.50 -19.53 -1.20
CA ASP A 88 -6.27 -20.78 -1.14
C ASP A 88 -5.40 -21.94 -0.60
N PRO A 89 -5.41 -22.16 0.72
CA PRO A 89 -4.62 -23.20 1.37
C PRO A 89 -5.22 -24.61 1.26
N THR A 90 -6.29 -24.82 0.48
CA THR A 90 -7.04 -26.10 0.42
C THR A 90 -6.13 -27.31 0.13
N HIS A 91 -5.11 -27.13 -0.71
CA HIS A 91 -4.15 -28.17 -1.07
C HIS A 91 -2.78 -28.05 -0.37
N TRP A 92 -2.71 -27.28 0.72
CA TRP A 92 -1.46 -26.94 1.41
C TRP A 92 -1.27 -27.61 2.76
N ASN A 93 -2.27 -28.34 3.25
CA ASN A 93 -2.23 -29.08 4.52
C ASN A 93 -1.91 -28.21 5.75
N PHE A 94 -2.29 -26.93 5.77
CA PHE A 94 -2.00 -26.01 6.88
C PHE A 94 -2.71 -26.33 8.21
N THR A 95 -3.61 -27.30 8.21
CA THR A 95 -4.18 -27.86 9.45
C THR A 95 -3.15 -28.68 10.23
N ASN A 96 -2.20 -29.31 9.55
CA ASN A 96 -1.13 -30.12 10.16
C ASN A 96 0.24 -29.45 10.01
N ASP A 97 0.45 -28.74 8.91
CA ASP A 97 1.74 -28.16 8.58
C ASP A 97 1.83 -26.67 8.88
N LYS A 98 3.03 -26.23 9.26
CA LYS A 98 3.36 -24.81 9.37
C LYS A 98 3.36 -24.19 7.97
N GLY A 99 2.46 -23.23 7.74
CA GLY A 99 2.41 -22.40 6.55
C GLY A 99 2.92 -20.97 6.78
N GLY A 100 2.92 -20.17 5.72
CA GLY A 100 3.21 -18.74 5.81
C GLY A 100 2.74 -17.95 4.59
N TYR A 101 2.35 -16.70 4.82
CA TYR A 101 1.95 -15.74 3.79
C TYR A 101 2.92 -14.57 3.73
N TYR A 102 3.26 -14.15 2.51
CA TYR A 102 4.14 -13.01 2.26
C TYR A 102 3.42 -12.01 1.38
N PHE A 103 3.55 -10.73 1.71
CA PHE A 103 3.19 -9.59 0.88
C PHE A 103 4.48 -8.83 0.59
N ILE A 104 4.85 -8.73 -0.68
CA ILE A 104 6.09 -8.09 -1.11
C ILE A 104 5.70 -6.79 -1.81
N ILE A 105 6.22 -5.70 -1.26
CA ILE A 105 5.86 -4.33 -1.65
C ILE A 105 7.00 -3.74 -2.49
N PRO A 106 6.69 -3.17 -3.67
CA PRO A 106 7.68 -2.52 -4.51
C PRO A 106 8.21 -1.22 -3.91
N GLU A 107 9.33 -0.73 -4.43
CA GLU A 107 9.73 0.65 -4.24
C GLU A 107 8.65 1.62 -4.74
N GLY A 108 8.63 2.82 -4.18
CA GLY A 108 7.68 3.86 -4.59
C GLY A 108 6.29 3.73 -3.97
N LEU A 109 5.98 2.62 -3.27
CA LEU A 109 4.75 2.45 -2.51
C LEU A 109 4.99 2.54 -1.00
N LYS A 110 4.07 3.22 -0.31
CA LYS A 110 3.97 3.23 1.15
C LYS A 110 2.71 2.48 1.55
N LEU A 111 2.88 1.33 2.20
CA LEU A 111 1.75 0.54 2.66
C LEU A 111 0.97 1.26 3.78
N LYS A 112 -0.36 1.25 3.69
CA LYS A 112 -1.27 1.97 4.60
C LYS A 112 -2.16 1.01 5.39
N SER A 113 -2.52 -0.13 4.80
CA SER A 113 -3.26 -1.17 5.49
C SER A 113 -3.01 -2.57 4.93
N ILE A 114 -3.17 -3.57 5.79
CA ILE A 114 -3.36 -4.98 5.43
C ILE A 114 -4.58 -5.43 6.23
N THR A 115 -5.74 -5.46 5.60
CA THR A 115 -7.01 -5.78 6.26
C THR A 115 -7.37 -7.24 6.02
N ASP A 116 -7.63 -8.00 7.08
CA ASP A 116 -8.04 -9.40 6.97
C ASP A 116 -9.54 -9.55 6.65
N GLN A 117 -9.99 -10.80 6.46
CA GLN A 117 -11.38 -11.15 6.15
C GLN A 117 -12.41 -10.74 7.24
N THR A 118 -11.95 -10.42 8.45
CA THR A 118 -12.82 -9.92 9.54
C THR A 118 -12.95 -8.39 9.51
N GLY A 119 -12.24 -7.72 8.61
CA GLY A 119 -12.16 -6.26 8.54
C GLY A 119 -11.12 -5.66 9.47
N LYS A 120 -10.29 -6.47 10.15
CA LYS A 120 -9.25 -5.98 11.05
C LYS A 120 -8.01 -5.57 10.24
N ASN A 121 -7.56 -4.32 10.42
CA ASN A 121 -6.26 -3.89 9.91
C ASN A 121 -5.14 -4.50 10.77
N LEU A 122 -4.25 -5.24 10.12
CA LEU A 122 -3.13 -5.95 10.72
C LEU A 122 -1.82 -5.16 10.66
N LEU A 123 -1.75 -4.03 9.95
CA LEU A 123 -0.49 -3.33 9.73
C LEU A 123 0.22 -2.95 11.04
N GLU A 124 -0.53 -2.57 12.07
CA GLU A 124 0.01 -2.24 13.40
C GLU A 124 0.53 -3.44 14.20
N GLN A 125 0.22 -4.67 13.76
CA GLN A 125 0.76 -5.89 14.36
C GLN A 125 2.19 -6.19 13.88
N PHE A 126 2.59 -5.60 12.76
CA PHE A 126 3.95 -5.74 12.24
C PHE A 126 4.94 -4.86 13.01
N PRO A 127 6.20 -5.28 13.14
CA PRO A 127 7.29 -4.44 13.62
C PRO A 127 7.40 -3.14 12.80
N LYS A 128 7.88 -2.06 13.42
CA LYS A 128 8.10 -0.79 12.71
C LYS A 128 9.48 -0.76 12.06
N ASP A 129 10.43 -1.45 12.68
CA ASP A 129 11.79 -1.62 12.20
C ASP A 129 12.22 -3.10 12.19
N VAL A 130 13.16 -3.42 11.31
CA VAL A 130 13.68 -4.79 11.16
C VAL A 130 14.42 -5.24 12.44
N SER A 131 15.03 -4.30 13.17
CA SER A 131 15.78 -4.56 14.40
C SER A 131 14.92 -4.80 15.63
N ASP A 132 13.62 -4.47 15.58
CA ASP A 132 12.72 -4.56 16.74
C ASP A 132 12.74 -5.96 17.38
N SER A 133 12.61 -6.00 18.71
CA SER A 133 12.64 -7.25 19.48
C SER A 133 11.48 -8.19 19.13
N ASN A 134 10.35 -7.62 18.72
CA ASN A 134 9.18 -8.35 18.23
C ASN A 134 9.30 -8.80 16.76
N ASN A 135 10.45 -8.63 16.10
CA ASN A 135 10.73 -9.16 14.75
C ASN A 135 11.64 -10.40 14.74
N ASN A 136 11.54 -11.26 15.75
CA ASN A 136 12.33 -12.50 15.85
C ASN A 136 11.71 -13.66 15.04
N SER A 137 12.42 -14.79 14.96
CA SER A 137 12.03 -15.92 14.11
C SER A 137 10.72 -16.61 14.50
N ASP A 138 10.29 -16.46 15.75
CA ASP A 138 9.05 -17.04 16.27
C ASP A 138 7.86 -16.06 16.24
N SER A 139 8.11 -14.81 15.81
CA SER A 139 7.07 -13.79 15.70
C SER A 139 6.06 -14.11 14.62
N LYS A 140 4.77 -13.96 14.95
CA LYS A 140 3.66 -14.15 14.00
C LYS A 140 3.69 -13.14 12.85
N TYR A 141 4.02 -11.89 13.13
CA TYR A 141 4.09 -10.82 12.13
C TYR A 141 5.53 -10.33 12.05
N ARG A 142 6.08 -10.31 10.85
CA ARG A 142 7.48 -9.91 10.62
C ARG A 142 7.59 -8.95 9.44
N LEU A 143 8.53 -8.03 9.57
CA LEU A 143 8.84 -7.03 8.56
C LEU A 143 10.31 -7.14 8.16
N PHE A 144 10.55 -7.09 6.86
CA PHE A 144 11.87 -7.05 6.27
C PHE A 144 11.94 -5.87 5.30
N LYS A 145 13.04 -5.11 5.37
CA LYS A 145 13.25 -3.93 4.53
C LYS A 145 14.58 -4.05 3.81
N LYS A 146 14.60 -3.73 2.52
CA LYS A 146 15.80 -3.78 1.69
C LYS A 146 16.92 -2.88 2.22
N GLU A 147 16.58 -1.67 2.64
CA GLU A 147 17.54 -0.68 3.16
C GLU A 147 18.11 -1.03 4.55
N SER A 148 17.65 -2.11 5.18
CA SER A 148 18.17 -2.55 6.47
C SER A 148 19.48 -3.33 6.30
N ASN A 149 20.45 -3.07 7.18
CA ASN A 149 21.69 -3.86 7.28
C ASN A 149 21.52 -5.15 8.10
N ALA A 150 20.28 -5.56 8.41
CA ALA A 150 20.02 -6.77 9.16
C ALA A 150 20.55 -8.02 8.43
N SER A 151 21.12 -8.94 9.18
CA SER A 151 21.69 -10.19 8.69
C SER A 151 20.82 -11.41 8.99
N GLY A 152 21.16 -12.55 8.40
CA GLY A 152 20.53 -13.84 8.72
C GLY A 152 19.06 -13.86 8.34
N ASP A 153 18.20 -14.27 9.29
CA ASP A 153 16.77 -14.44 9.05
C ASP A 153 15.97 -13.13 9.04
N ARG A 154 16.61 -12.00 9.33
CA ARG A 154 16.01 -10.66 9.24
C ARG A 154 16.39 -9.93 7.95
N ASN A 155 17.31 -10.50 7.17
CA ASN A 155 17.78 -9.90 5.93
C ASN A 155 16.73 -10.01 4.81
N PHE A 156 16.54 -8.92 4.07
CA PHE A 156 15.59 -8.86 2.95
C PHE A 156 15.90 -9.88 1.84
N GLU A 157 17.16 -10.01 1.43
CA GLU A 157 17.58 -10.94 0.37
C GLU A 157 17.41 -12.40 0.78
N SER A 158 17.73 -12.73 2.04
CA SER A 158 17.43 -14.06 2.60
C SER A 158 15.93 -14.37 2.52
N GLN A 159 15.08 -13.41 2.92
CA GLN A 159 13.63 -13.60 2.94
C GLN A 159 13.04 -13.67 1.54
N TRP A 160 13.58 -12.92 0.58
CA TRP A 160 13.27 -13.10 -0.84
C TRP A 160 13.59 -14.53 -1.29
N GLY A 161 14.81 -15.00 -1.05
CA GLY A 161 15.26 -16.34 -1.43
C GLY A 161 14.47 -17.48 -0.78
N TRP A 162 13.90 -17.25 0.40
CA TRP A 162 13.06 -18.23 1.09
C TRP A 162 11.57 -18.14 0.74
N SER A 163 11.15 -17.12 -0.02
CA SER A 163 9.77 -16.87 -0.47
C SER A 163 9.67 -16.82 -2.01
N ALA A 164 9.57 -15.65 -2.63
CA ALA A 164 9.37 -15.50 -4.07
C ALA A 164 10.54 -16.11 -4.89
N GLY A 165 11.78 -15.90 -4.43
CA GLY A 165 12.98 -16.46 -5.07
C GLY A 165 13.01 -17.99 -5.08
N ARG A 166 12.19 -18.64 -4.25
CA ARG A 166 12.08 -20.10 -4.18
C ARG A 166 11.21 -20.69 -5.29
N VAL A 167 10.33 -19.90 -5.91
CA VAL A 167 9.37 -20.38 -6.89
C VAL A 167 10.04 -20.70 -8.24
N GLY A 168 10.98 -19.88 -8.68
CA GLY A 168 11.72 -20.09 -9.93
C GLY A 168 12.00 -18.77 -10.66
N SER A 169 12.75 -18.80 -11.77
CA SER A 169 13.28 -17.61 -12.47
C SER A 169 12.27 -16.91 -13.42
N GLY A 170 10.99 -16.88 -13.07
CA GLY A 170 9.94 -16.26 -13.87
C GLY A 170 9.99 -14.73 -13.92
N GLN A 171 8.93 -14.10 -14.44
CA GLN A 171 8.85 -12.64 -14.59
C GLN A 171 9.00 -11.89 -13.26
N VAL A 172 8.55 -12.49 -12.16
CA VAL A 172 8.73 -11.92 -10.81
C VAL A 172 10.20 -11.77 -10.42
N ASN A 173 11.07 -12.69 -10.82
CA ASN A 173 12.50 -12.57 -10.58
C ASN A 173 13.15 -11.51 -11.46
N GLN A 174 12.65 -11.28 -12.68
CA GLN A 174 13.13 -10.17 -13.51
C GLN A 174 12.82 -8.81 -12.86
N TRP A 175 11.69 -8.67 -12.17
CA TRP A 175 11.39 -7.48 -11.36
C TRP A 175 12.37 -7.32 -10.18
N LYS A 176 12.80 -8.43 -9.57
CA LYS A 176 13.81 -8.41 -8.52
C LYS A 176 15.19 -8.00 -9.03
N ASP A 177 15.60 -8.48 -10.20
CA ASP A 177 16.87 -8.12 -10.84
C ASP A 177 16.92 -6.63 -11.20
N ARG A 178 15.76 -6.04 -11.50
CA ARG A 178 15.56 -4.59 -11.68
C ARG A 178 15.50 -3.80 -10.36
N ASN A 179 15.72 -4.46 -9.22
CA ASN A 179 15.74 -3.87 -7.88
C ASN A 179 14.43 -3.17 -7.47
N LEU A 180 13.28 -3.63 -7.97
CA LEU A 180 12.00 -2.94 -7.82
C LEU A 180 11.30 -3.15 -6.46
N PHE A 181 11.86 -3.94 -5.55
CA PHE A 181 11.23 -4.29 -4.27
C PHE A 181 11.88 -3.60 -3.08
N SER A 182 11.09 -3.30 -2.05
CA SER A 182 11.52 -2.53 -0.88
C SER A 182 11.21 -3.22 0.45
N GLU A 183 10.03 -3.81 0.60
CA GLU A 183 9.56 -4.36 1.87
C GLU A 183 8.89 -5.73 1.69
N ILE A 184 9.02 -6.59 2.70
CA ILE A 184 8.31 -7.86 2.80
C ILE A 184 7.60 -7.91 4.14
N TYR A 185 6.29 -8.13 4.10
CA TYR A 185 5.44 -8.38 5.25
C TYR A 185 5.10 -9.86 5.30
N TYR A 186 5.47 -10.53 6.39
CA TYR A 186 5.30 -11.97 6.56
C TYR A 186 4.36 -12.29 7.72
N ILE A 187 3.39 -13.17 7.47
CA ILE A 187 2.49 -13.75 8.48
C ILE A 187 2.84 -15.22 8.65
N ASP A 188 3.35 -15.56 9.83
CA ASP A 188 3.59 -16.94 10.24
C ASP A 188 2.30 -17.63 10.70
N LYS A 189 2.22 -18.94 10.46
CA LYS A 189 1.13 -19.84 10.90
C LYS A 189 -0.27 -19.19 10.72
N PRO A 190 -0.65 -18.84 9.49
CA PRO A 190 -1.94 -18.19 9.25
C PRO A 190 -3.12 -19.08 9.68
N GLY A 191 -2.97 -20.42 9.61
CA GLY A 191 -3.88 -21.39 10.24
C GLY A 191 -5.22 -21.56 9.54
N HIS A 192 -5.35 -21.12 8.28
CA HIS A 192 -6.59 -21.23 7.51
C HIS A 192 -6.67 -22.56 6.77
N SER A 193 -7.85 -23.18 6.79
CA SER A 193 -8.14 -24.43 6.09
C SER A 193 -8.90 -24.25 4.77
N GLY A 194 -9.26 -23.01 4.42
CA GLY A 194 -9.96 -22.66 3.18
C GLY A 194 -9.56 -21.26 2.70
N PRO A 195 -10.09 -20.82 1.54
CA PRO A 195 -9.71 -19.57 0.91
C PRO A 195 -9.88 -18.36 1.84
N VAL A 196 -8.87 -17.50 1.88
CA VAL A 196 -8.89 -16.25 2.64
C VAL A 196 -8.47 -15.08 1.76
N THR A 197 -9.01 -13.91 2.08
CA THR A 197 -8.73 -12.68 1.34
C THR A 197 -8.19 -11.62 2.29
N TYR A 198 -7.12 -10.95 1.85
CA TYR A 198 -6.59 -9.75 2.48
C TYR A 198 -6.74 -8.58 1.53
N GLN A 199 -7.25 -7.46 2.02
CA GLN A 199 -7.30 -6.21 1.26
C GLN A 199 -6.14 -5.31 1.71
N LEU A 200 -5.31 -4.90 0.77
CA LEU A 200 -4.21 -4.00 1.02
C LEU A 200 -4.53 -2.63 0.44
N SER A 201 -3.95 -1.58 1.03
CA SER A 201 -3.93 -0.25 0.45
C SER A 201 -2.55 0.36 0.56
N ALA A 202 -2.12 1.06 -0.48
CA ALA A 202 -0.86 1.76 -0.50
C ALA A 202 -1.00 3.13 -1.14
N GLU A 203 -0.17 4.06 -0.68
CA GLU A 203 0.00 5.39 -1.23
C GLU A 203 1.23 5.41 -2.13
N VAL A 204 1.11 6.00 -3.32
CA VAL A 204 2.26 6.24 -4.19
C VAL A 204 3.06 7.43 -3.67
N THR A 205 4.35 7.20 -3.39
CA THR A 205 5.24 8.21 -2.80
C THR A 205 5.65 9.32 -3.78
N ASN A 206 5.63 9.08 -5.09
CA ASN A 206 5.91 10.08 -6.11
C ASN A 206 4.94 9.97 -7.32
N PRO A 207 3.68 10.39 -7.16
CA PRO A 207 2.62 10.18 -8.15
C PRO A 207 2.76 11.06 -9.41
N GLN A 208 3.62 12.08 -9.37
CA GLN A 208 3.86 12.96 -10.52
C GLN A 208 4.74 12.29 -11.58
N ASN A 209 5.40 11.17 -11.26
CA ASN A 209 6.15 10.37 -12.22
C ASN A 209 5.25 9.29 -12.84
N THR A 210 4.50 9.67 -13.88
CA THR A 210 3.48 8.79 -14.51
C THR A 210 4.07 7.61 -15.29
N ASN A 211 5.38 7.53 -15.49
CA ASN A 211 6.04 6.38 -16.14
C ASN A 211 6.42 5.28 -15.15
N THR A 212 5.87 5.31 -13.93
CA THR A 212 6.20 4.36 -12.89
C THR A 212 5.27 3.16 -12.95
N SER A 213 5.85 2.00 -12.65
CA SER A 213 5.17 0.73 -12.57
C SER A 213 5.51 0.06 -11.25
N PHE A 214 4.51 -0.55 -10.62
CA PHE A 214 4.60 -1.14 -9.30
C PHE A 214 4.30 -2.64 -9.37
N PRO A 215 5.32 -3.51 -9.40
CA PRO A 215 5.10 -4.96 -9.33
C PRO A 215 4.65 -5.34 -7.91
N LEU A 216 3.42 -5.84 -7.80
CA LEU A 216 2.89 -6.41 -6.56
C LEU A 216 3.13 -7.91 -6.55
N VAL A 217 3.60 -8.45 -5.42
CA VAL A 217 3.83 -9.89 -5.29
C VAL A 217 3.29 -10.40 -3.96
N ALA A 218 2.65 -11.57 -4.00
CA ALA A 218 2.24 -12.32 -2.82
C ALA A 218 2.71 -13.76 -2.92
N VAL A 219 3.07 -14.38 -1.80
CA VAL A 219 3.60 -15.76 -1.76
C VAL A 219 2.92 -16.55 -0.64
N MET A 220 2.61 -17.80 -0.92
CA MET A 220 2.23 -18.80 0.07
C MET A 220 3.21 -19.95 0.07
N LYS A 221 3.55 -20.46 1.25
CA LYS A 221 4.57 -21.49 1.46
C LYS A 221 4.18 -22.48 2.56
N ASN A 222 4.60 -23.73 2.43
CA ASN A 222 4.58 -24.74 3.49
C ASN A 222 6.02 -25.07 3.93
N TYR A 223 6.31 -25.07 5.23
CA TYR A 223 7.65 -25.28 5.79
C TYR A 223 8.02 -26.75 6.06
N TYR A 224 7.02 -27.64 6.15
CA TYR A 224 7.26 -29.07 6.44
C TYR A 224 7.18 -29.94 5.19
N ALA A 225 6.29 -29.61 4.26
CA ALA A 225 6.23 -30.30 2.97
C ALA A 225 7.52 -30.11 2.17
N LYS A 226 7.82 -31.07 1.29
CA LYS A 226 9.01 -31.09 0.44
C LYS A 226 8.64 -31.32 -1.01
N THR A 227 9.27 -30.56 -1.90
CA THR A 227 9.27 -30.83 -3.34
C THR A 227 10.14 -32.04 -3.65
N TRP A 228 10.13 -32.52 -4.90
CA TRP A 228 10.95 -33.65 -5.34
C TRP A 228 12.47 -33.42 -5.19
N TYR A 229 12.91 -32.16 -5.12
CA TYR A 229 14.30 -31.76 -4.86
C TYR A 229 14.53 -31.29 -3.41
N LEU A 230 13.66 -31.69 -2.48
CA LEU A 230 13.74 -31.41 -1.04
C LEU A 230 13.62 -29.92 -0.64
N GLY A 231 13.19 -29.06 -1.56
CA GLY A 231 12.84 -27.67 -1.26
C GLY A 231 11.47 -27.56 -0.60
N GLU A 232 11.20 -26.45 0.09
CA GLU A 232 9.85 -26.15 0.58
C GLU A 232 8.95 -25.70 -0.59
N PRO A 233 7.72 -26.23 -0.72
CA PRO A 233 6.83 -25.81 -1.79
C PRO A 233 6.36 -24.38 -1.55
N ALA A 234 6.33 -23.60 -2.62
CA ALA A 234 5.89 -22.21 -2.64
C ALA A 234 5.13 -21.92 -3.94
N SER A 235 4.09 -21.10 -3.81
CA SER A 235 3.35 -20.53 -4.94
C SER A 235 3.26 -19.03 -4.76
N LEU A 236 3.29 -18.30 -5.87
CA LEU A 236 3.19 -16.85 -5.86
C LEU A 236 2.17 -16.35 -6.86
N ALA A 237 1.72 -15.13 -6.62
CA ALA A 237 1.06 -14.30 -7.60
C ALA A 237 1.87 -13.01 -7.80
N GLY A 238 2.00 -12.59 -9.06
CA GLY A 238 2.59 -11.33 -9.45
C GLY A 238 1.61 -10.51 -10.27
N ARG A 239 1.57 -9.20 -10.08
CA ARG A 239 0.78 -8.31 -10.94
C ARG A 239 1.39 -6.92 -10.97
N GLU A 240 1.71 -6.44 -12.17
CA GLU A 240 2.31 -5.14 -12.39
C GLU A 240 1.21 -4.06 -12.47
N VAL A 241 1.34 -2.96 -11.72
CA VAL A 241 0.37 -1.86 -11.71
C VAL A 241 1.01 -0.61 -12.28
N THR A 242 0.45 -0.07 -13.35
CA THR A 242 0.97 1.15 -14.00
C THR A 242 0.08 2.35 -13.69
N ILE A 243 0.69 3.54 -13.57
CA ILE A 243 -0.05 4.82 -13.54
C ILE A 243 -0.37 5.21 -14.98
N GLU A 244 -1.63 5.48 -15.29
CA GLU A 244 -1.98 6.00 -16.60
C GLU A 244 -1.50 7.46 -16.76
N PRO A 245 -0.99 7.84 -17.95
CA PRO A 245 -0.67 9.22 -18.24
C PRO A 245 -1.89 10.12 -18.03
N ARG A 246 -1.69 11.30 -17.42
CA ARG A 246 -2.78 12.27 -17.27
C ARG A 246 -3.31 12.68 -18.65
N GLN A 247 -4.61 12.51 -18.85
CA GLN A 247 -5.30 13.06 -20.01
C GLN A 247 -5.26 14.58 -19.91
N THR A 248 -4.41 15.23 -20.73
CA THR A 248 -4.44 16.68 -20.88
C THR A 248 -5.49 17.02 -21.93
N ASN A 249 -6.67 17.45 -21.49
CA ASN A 249 -7.63 18.16 -22.33
C ASN A 249 -7.08 19.54 -22.71
#